data_AF-C7N9G8-F1
#
_entry.id   AF-C7N9G8-F1
#
_cell.length_a   1.000
_cell.length_b   1.000
_cell.length_c   1.000
_cell.angle_alpha   90.00
_cell.angle_beta   90.00
_cell.angle_gamma   90.00
#
_symmetry.space_group_name_H-M   'P 1'
#
loop_
_entity.id
_entity.type
_entity.pdbx_description
1 polymer ?
#
loop_
_entity_poly.entity_id
_entity_poly.type
_entity_poly.pdbx_seq_one_letter_code
_entity_poly.pdbx_strand_id
1 'polypeptide(L)'
;MENTIYMDKYKFELKKGFKDRFNRINNKLFEYNSEVYLTNLKNSSEKNGNFELFHLLEENIEVKRNNMNIEPPDVFMFEIFSSLILYLDTESFYCKAINKDNILYRFGIIEEACKNRYRLKQELKEIREVLEKEDDTQFFAGINESALIKCLFGNPYFKNEEFSRAEKGFYLNGFINNLSIPVKIKEKIENGNIEIIGEIDEEKIGKLDFIQKIKSEYDSDVKNYEFSYLLNLKKENKKIKRIEIFINLKIGNRYEIFEMNKIGDVV
;
A
#
# COMPACT_ATOMS: atom_id res chain seq x y z
N MET A 1 12.56 -19.86 -16.95
CA MET A 1 12.43 -19.15 -15.66
C MET A 1 10.95 -18.83 -15.48
N GLU A 2 10.15 -19.72 -14.90
CA GLU A 2 8.68 -19.52 -14.84
C GLU A 2 8.06 -20.21 -13.62
N ASN A 3 8.40 -19.76 -12.41
CA ASN A 3 7.79 -20.34 -11.20
C ASN A 3 7.00 -19.34 -10.35
N THR A 4 6.89 -18.06 -10.73
CA THR A 4 6.07 -17.10 -9.97
C THR A 4 4.82 -16.72 -10.73
N ILE A 5 3.79 -16.35 -9.96
CA ILE A 5 2.57 -15.74 -10.49
C ILE A 5 2.76 -14.26 -10.86
N TYR A 6 3.97 -13.71 -10.72
CA TYR A 6 4.26 -12.30 -10.96
C TYR A 6 5.04 -12.12 -12.28
N MET A 7 4.92 -10.93 -12.87
CA MET A 7 5.78 -10.46 -13.96
C MET A 7 7.07 -9.90 -13.38
N ASP A 8 8.10 -9.83 -14.23
CA ASP A 8 9.41 -9.34 -13.80
C ASP A 8 9.48 -7.81 -13.76
N LYS A 9 8.55 -7.10 -14.42
CA LYS A 9 8.47 -5.64 -14.47
C LYS A 9 7.03 -5.13 -14.41
N TYR A 10 6.81 -4.02 -13.72
CA TYR A 10 5.57 -3.27 -13.65
C TYR A 10 5.80 -1.75 -13.66
N LYS A 11 4.77 -0.97 -14.03
CA LYS A 11 4.60 0.42 -13.57
C LYS A 11 3.74 0.41 -12.31
N PHE A 12 4.14 1.16 -11.30
CA PHE A 12 3.34 1.42 -10.11
C PHE A 12 2.89 2.89 -10.08
N GLU A 13 1.62 3.10 -9.76
CA GLU A 13 1.00 4.40 -9.56
C GLU A 13 0.19 4.37 -8.27
N LEU A 14 0.49 5.30 -7.36
CA LEU A 14 -0.31 5.59 -6.17
C LEU A 14 -0.81 7.02 -6.28
N LYS A 15 -2.11 7.20 -6.05
CA LYS A 15 -2.74 8.50 -5.96
C LYS A 15 -3.66 8.55 -4.75
N LYS A 16 -3.36 9.44 -3.81
CA LYS A 16 -4.15 9.64 -2.59
C LYS A 16 -4.57 11.09 -2.49
N GLY A 17 -5.84 11.33 -2.21
CA GLY A 17 -6.34 12.70 -2.13
C GLY A 17 -7.43 12.89 -1.10
N PHE A 18 -7.51 14.13 -0.65
CA PHE A 18 -8.57 14.67 0.19
C PHE A 18 -9.14 15.89 -0.52
N LYS A 19 -10.46 15.96 -0.65
CA LYS A 19 -11.18 17.11 -1.20
C LYS A 19 -12.16 17.67 -0.19
N ASP A 20 -12.12 18.98 0.03
CA ASP A 20 -13.19 19.76 0.64
C ASP A 20 -13.93 20.50 -0.47
N ARG A 21 -15.17 20.07 -0.74
CA ARG A 21 -16.01 20.63 -1.81
C ARG A 21 -16.34 22.11 -1.59
N PHE A 22 -16.29 22.59 -0.35
CA PHE A 22 -16.57 23.99 -0.03
C PHE A 22 -15.31 24.84 0.12
N ASN A 23 -14.17 24.24 0.44
CA ASN A 23 -12.90 24.98 0.54
C ASN A 23 -11.75 24.28 -0.20
N ARG A 24 -11.57 24.65 -1.48
CA ARG A 24 -10.54 24.06 -2.36
C ARG A 24 -9.11 24.23 -1.86
N ILE A 25 -8.82 25.21 -1.00
CA ILE A 25 -7.48 25.42 -0.42
C ILE A 25 -7.09 24.24 0.48
N ASN A 26 -8.08 23.56 1.08
CA ASN A 26 -7.86 22.40 1.92
C ASN A 26 -7.60 21.11 1.12
N ASN A 27 -7.78 21.13 -0.21
CA ASN A 27 -7.58 19.96 -1.02
C ASN A 27 -6.11 19.53 -0.97
N LYS A 28 -5.89 18.24 -0.76
CA LYS A 28 -4.57 17.64 -0.78
C LYS A 28 -4.55 16.54 -1.82
N LEU A 29 -3.48 16.49 -2.60
CA LEU A 29 -3.21 15.42 -3.53
C LEU A 29 -1.76 14.97 -3.37
N PHE A 30 -1.59 13.66 -3.26
CA PHE A 30 -0.30 12.99 -3.28
C PHE A 30 -0.31 11.99 -4.43
N GLU A 31 0.73 12.02 -5.24
CA GLU A 31 0.93 11.12 -6.37
C GLU A 31 2.34 10.56 -6.30
N TYR A 32 2.49 9.26 -6.53
CA TYR A 32 3.75 8.53 -6.54
C TYR A 32 3.73 7.59 -7.74
N ASN A 33 4.78 7.60 -8.54
CA ASN A 33 4.96 6.69 -9.67
C ASN A 33 6.35 6.08 -9.61
N SER A 34 6.48 4.81 -9.99
CA SER A 34 7.77 4.15 -10.13
C SER A 34 7.71 3.02 -11.16
N GLU A 35 8.88 2.62 -11.66
CA GLU A 35 9.05 1.33 -12.32
C GLU A 35 9.46 0.30 -11.28
N VAL A 36 8.79 -0.85 -11.26
CA VAL A 36 9.04 -1.92 -10.28
C VAL A 36 9.56 -3.14 -11.01
N TYR A 37 10.75 -3.58 -10.65
CA TYR A 37 11.35 -4.82 -11.10
C TYR A 37 11.25 -5.86 -9.99
N LEU A 38 10.77 -7.05 -10.31
CA LEU A 38 10.54 -8.12 -9.34
C LEU A 38 11.21 -9.40 -9.81
N THR A 39 12.44 -9.62 -9.37
CA THR A 39 13.24 -10.79 -9.78
C THR A 39 13.07 -11.91 -8.76
N ASN A 40 12.61 -13.09 -9.19
CA ASN A 40 12.63 -14.27 -8.33
C ASN A 40 14.07 -14.79 -8.19
N LEU A 41 14.56 -14.85 -6.95
CA LEU A 41 15.90 -15.31 -6.59
C LEU A 41 15.97 -16.81 -6.28
N LYS A 42 14.83 -17.51 -6.16
CA LYS A 42 14.84 -18.97 -5.94
C LYS A 42 15.38 -19.69 -7.16
N ASN A 43 16.37 -20.55 -6.92
CA ASN A 43 16.78 -21.56 -7.90
C ASN A 43 15.69 -22.62 -8.04
N SER A 44 15.50 -23.14 -9.25
CA SER A 44 14.50 -24.16 -9.59
C SER A 44 14.66 -25.51 -8.84
N SER A 45 15.73 -25.66 -8.06
CA SER A 45 16.05 -26.82 -7.21
C SER A 45 15.44 -26.77 -5.80
N GLU A 46 15.01 -25.61 -5.30
CA GLU A 46 14.46 -25.43 -3.94
C GLU A 46 12.92 -25.43 -3.92
N LYS A 47 12.33 -26.48 -4.51
CA LYS A 47 10.87 -26.61 -4.71
C LYS A 47 10.04 -26.87 -3.45
N ASN A 48 10.66 -27.05 -2.28
CA ASN A 48 9.99 -27.61 -1.10
C ASN A 48 9.81 -26.63 0.07
N GLY A 49 9.70 -25.32 -0.19
CA GLY A 49 9.43 -24.34 0.86
C GLY A 49 8.16 -23.53 0.57
N ASN A 50 7.36 -23.28 1.60
CA ASN A 50 6.17 -22.41 1.61
C ASN A 50 6.53 -20.92 1.47
N PHE A 51 7.51 -20.60 0.64
CA PHE A 51 8.01 -19.25 0.48
C PHE A 51 8.55 -18.98 -0.91
N GLU A 52 8.55 -17.70 -1.30
CA GLU A 52 9.24 -17.18 -2.48
C GLU A 52 10.26 -16.13 -2.03
N LEU A 53 11.38 -16.03 -2.77
CA LEU A 53 12.42 -15.05 -2.50
C LEU A 53 12.49 -14.09 -3.69
N PHE A 54 12.28 -12.80 -3.43
CA PHE A 54 12.29 -11.77 -4.46
C PHE A 54 13.36 -10.73 -4.19
N HIS A 55 13.97 -10.22 -5.26
CA HIS A 55 14.53 -8.88 -5.26
C HIS A 55 13.50 -7.94 -5.89
N LEU A 56 12.92 -7.06 -5.08
CA LEU A 56 12.08 -5.95 -5.52
C LEU A 56 12.97 -4.71 -5.66
N LEU A 57 13.03 -4.12 -6.83
CA LEU A 57 13.76 -2.89 -7.14
C LEU A 57 12.79 -1.87 -7.74
N GLU A 58 12.70 -0.69 -7.14
CA GLU A 58 11.98 0.46 -7.65
C GLU A 58 12.97 1.46 -8.27
N GLU A 59 12.70 1.86 -9.50
CA GLU A 59 13.47 2.87 -10.24
C GLU A 59 12.53 3.98 -10.74
N ASN A 60 13.11 5.09 -11.19
CA ASN A 60 12.38 6.21 -11.79
C ASN A 60 11.24 6.73 -10.90
N ILE A 61 11.51 6.87 -9.59
CA ILE A 61 10.54 7.33 -8.61
C ILE A 61 10.21 8.80 -8.85
N GLU A 62 8.95 9.09 -9.16
CA GLU A 62 8.41 10.44 -9.30
C GLU A 62 7.33 10.69 -8.24
N VAL A 63 7.49 11.75 -7.46
CA VAL A 63 6.53 12.09 -6.40
C VAL A 63 6.02 13.52 -6.59
N LYS A 64 4.70 13.69 -6.52
CA LYS A 64 4.04 14.99 -6.56
C LYS A 64 3.17 15.21 -5.34
N ARG A 65 3.17 16.45 -4.86
CA ARG A 65 2.23 16.95 -3.84
C ARG A 65 1.52 18.18 -4.39
N ASN A 66 0.20 18.13 -4.48
CA ASN A 66 -0.65 19.18 -5.05
C ASN A 66 -0.17 19.63 -6.44
N ASN A 67 0.08 18.67 -7.33
CA ASN A 67 0.60 18.86 -8.70
C ASN A 67 2.02 19.47 -8.80
N MET A 68 2.74 19.61 -7.69
CA MET A 68 4.13 20.05 -7.67
C MET A 68 5.05 18.86 -7.42
N ASN A 69 6.10 18.71 -8.23
CA ASN A 69 7.13 17.70 -8.01
C ASN A 69 7.83 17.93 -6.67
N ILE A 70 8.12 16.83 -5.97
CA ILE A 70 9.08 16.85 -4.87
C ILE A 70 10.46 16.74 -5.51
N GLU A 71 11.26 17.78 -5.35
CA GLU A 71 12.59 17.88 -5.94
C GLU A 71 13.68 17.39 -4.96
N PRO A 72 14.89 17.07 -5.45
CA PRO A 72 16.04 16.76 -4.60
C PRO A 72 16.37 17.86 -3.57
N PRO A 73 16.89 17.48 -2.40
CA PRO A 73 17.18 16.12 -1.95
C PRO A 73 15.95 15.38 -1.37
N ASP A 74 14.81 16.06 -1.24
CA ASP A 74 13.67 15.56 -0.47
C ASP A 74 12.99 14.35 -1.13
N VAL A 75 13.11 14.21 -2.46
CA VAL A 75 12.67 13.02 -3.20
C VAL A 75 13.47 11.76 -2.82
N PHE A 76 14.70 11.90 -2.34
CA PHE A 76 15.54 10.75 -1.96
C PHE A 76 14.97 10.00 -0.75
N MET A 77 14.10 10.62 0.05
CA MET A 77 13.39 9.93 1.14
C MET A 77 12.60 8.72 0.63
N PHE A 78 12.10 8.78 -0.60
CA PHE A 78 11.34 7.69 -1.22
C PHE A 78 12.24 6.56 -1.74
N GLU A 79 13.55 6.78 -1.85
CA GLU A 79 14.53 5.79 -2.32
C GLU A 79 15.08 4.90 -1.21
N ILE A 80 14.81 5.21 0.06
CA ILE A 80 15.32 4.44 1.22
C ILE A 80 14.98 2.95 1.08
N PHE A 81 13.74 2.66 0.68
CA PHE A 81 13.20 1.31 0.55
C PHE A 81 13.10 0.82 -0.90
N SER A 82 13.71 1.51 -1.86
CA SER A 82 13.59 1.19 -3.29
C SER A 82 14.25 -0.14 -3.71
N SER A 83 14.87 -0.88 -2.80
CA SER A 83 15.49 -2.17 -3.12
C SER A 83 15.35 -3.09 -1.92
N LEU A 84 14.50 -4.09 -2.02
CA LEU A 84 14.18 -5.01 -0.94
C LEU A 84 14.47 -6.43 -1.40
N ILE A 85 15.16 -7.21 -0.56
CA ILE A 85 15.20 -8.66 -0.70
C ILE A 85 14.08 -9.19 0.20
N LEU A 86 13.00 -9.66 -0.41
CA LEU A 86 11.77 -10.04 0.25
C LEU A 86 11.65 -11.57 0.32
N TYR A 87 11.51 -12.07 1.54
CA TYR A 87 10.97 -13.40 1.80
C TYR A 87 9.46 -13.29 1.88
N LEU A 88 8.74 -13.84 0.89
CA LEU A 88 7.28 -13.93 0.87
C LEU A 88 6.87 -15.30 1.41
N ASP A 89 6.12 -15.33 2.51
CA ASP A 89 5.42 -16.54 2.92
C ASP A 89 4.21 -16.77 2.00
N THR A 90 4.18 -17.90 1.28
CA THR A 90 3.12 -18.18 0.30
C THR A 90 1.80 -18.65 0.93
N GLU A 91 1.79 -18.96 2.23
CA GLU A 91 0.56 -19.29 2.95
C GLU A 91 -0.13 -18.05 3.51
N SER A 92 0.66 -17.16 4.14
CA SER A 92 0.12 -15.96 4.81
C SER A 92 0.22 -14.66 3.99
N PHE A 93 1.00 -14.68 2.90
CA PHE A 93 1.29 -13.53 2.04
C PHE A 93 1.95 -12.33 2.73
N TYR A 94 2.57 -12.56 3.89
CA TYR A 94 3.42 -11.56 4.53
C TYR A 94 4.82 -11.56 3.93
N CYS A 95 5.39 -10.36 3.82
CA CYS A 95 6.77 -10.17 3.37
C CYS A 95 7.70 -9.82 4.53
N LYS A 96 8.84 -10.48 4.61
CA LYS A 96 9.97 -10.06 5.45
C LYS A 96 11.11 -9.56 4.57
N ALA A 97 11.52 -8.31 4.75
CA ALA A 97 12.72 -7.79 4.12
C ALA A 97 13.97 -8.26 4.88
N ILE A 98 14.94 -8.86 4.19
CA ILE A 98 16.12 -9.49 4.81
C ILE A 98 17.44 -8.74 4.53
N ASN A 99 17.39 -7.63 3.79
CA ASN A 99 18.55 -6.81 3.44
C ASN A 99 18.62 -5.50 4.25
N LYS A 100 18.33 -5.58 5.56
CA LYS A 100 18.23 -4.42 6.47
C LYS A 100 19.52 -3.59 6.50
N ASP A 101 20.69 -4.23 6.49
CA ASP A 101 21.99 -3.55 6.42
C ASP A 101 22.17 -2.70 5.16
N ASN A 102 21.71 -3.20 4.00
CA ASN A 102 21.73 -2.44 2.75
C ASN A 102 20.75 -1.26 2.76
N ILE A 103 19.63 -1.40 3.47
CA ILE A 103 18.66 -0.30 3.68
C ILE A 103 19.28 0.76 4.59
N LEU A 104 19.90 0.36 5.70
CA LEU A 104 20.63 1.24 6.62
C LEU A 104 21.75 2.01 5.92
N TYR A 105 22.54 1.35 5.08
CA TYR A 105 23.59 2.00 4.30
C TYR A 105 23.04 3.10 3.38
N ARG A 106 21.97 2.80 2.62
CA ARG A 106 21.31 3.80 1.77
C ARG A 106 20.69 4.93 2.58
N PHE A 107 20.03 4.59 3.69
CA PHE A 107 19.47 5.56 4.62
C PHE A 107 20.55 6.54 5.10
N GLY A 108 21.75 6.08 5.46
CA GLY A 108 22.84 6.96 5.88
C GLY A 108 23.28 7.97 4.80
N ILE A 109 23.34 7.54 3.53
CA ILE A 109 23.64 8.45 2.41
C ILE A 109 22.54 9.51 2.24
N ILE A 110 21.27 9.07 2.30
CA ILE A 110 20.11 9.94 2.13
C ILE A 110 19.95 10.91 3.30
N GLU A 111 20.17 10.45 4.52
CA GLU A 111 20.12 11.28 5.72
C GLU A 111 21.18 12.40 5.65
N GLU A 112 22.40 12.08 5.21
CA GLU A 112 23.45 13.07 5.01
C GLU A 112 23.07 14.10 3.93
N ALA A 113 22.48 13.65 2.81
CA ALA A 113 21.96 14.54 1.76
C ALA A 113 20.81 15.45 2.27
N CYS A 114 20.00 14.95 3.19
CA CYS A 114 18.83 15.63 3.76
C CYS A 114 19.11 16.38 5.08
N LYS A 115 20.34 16.36 5.62
CA LYS A 115 20.66 16.87 6.97
C LYS A 115 20.20 18.29 7.28
N ASN A 116 20.18 19.15 6.24
CA ASN A 116 19.79 20.56 6.35
C ASN A 116 18.29 20.80 6.11
N ARG A 117 17.51 19.76 5.78
CA ARG A 117 16.06 19.84 5.56
C ARG A 117 15.32 19.71 6.88
N TYR A 118 15.09 20.84 7.55
CA TYR A 118 14.40 20.88 8.84
C TYR A 118 13.06 20.13 8.83
N ARG A 119 12.29 20.24 7.73
CA ARG A 119 11.00 19.57 7.58
C ARG A 119 11.06 18.05 7.60
N LEU A 120 12.23 17.44 7.32
CA LEU A 120 12.42 15.99 7.25
C LEU A 120 13.06 15.40 8.51
N LYS A 121 13.48 16.24 9.47
CA LYS A 121 14.22 15.76 10.66
C LYS A 121 13.47 14.71 11.46
N GLN A 122 12.17 14.90 11.63
CA GLN A 122 11.35 13.97 12.40
C GLN A 122 11.17 12.64 11.65
N GLU A 123 10.86 12.69 10.35
CA GLU A 123 10.73 11.50 9.50
C GLU A 123 12.04 10.69 9.45
N LEU A 124 13.20 11.35 9.29
CA LEU A 124 14.51 10.70 9.32
C LEU A 124 14.78 10.02 10.67
N LYS A 125 14.46 10.70 11.78
CA LYS A 125 14.63 10.14 13.12
C LYS A 125 13.76 8.90 13.33
N GLU A 126 12.50 8.94 12.93
CA GLU A 126 11.57 7.80 13.03
C GLU A 126 12.05 6.60 12.21
N ILE A 127 12.51 6.84 10.97
CA ILE A 127 13.06 5.78 10.11
C ILE A 127 14.33 5.17 10.74
N ARG A 128 15.24 6.00 11.23
CA ARG A 128 16.45 5.53 11.93
C ARG A 128 16.10 4.64 13.11
N GLU A 129 15.17 5.06 13.96
CA GLU A 129 14.73 4.29 15.13
C GLU A 129 14.16 2.92 14.73
N VAL A 130 13.40 2.83 13.64
CA VAL A 130 12.88 1.56 13.14
C VAL A 130 13.99 0.67 12.57
N LEU A 131 14.96 1.25 11.84
CA LEU A 131 16.04 0.51 11.22
C LEU A 131 17.16 0.10 12.18
N GLU A 132 17.37 0.78 13.30
CA GLU A 132 18.45 0.43 14.26
C GLU A 132 17.99 -0.51 15.38
N LYS A 133 16.68 -0.67 15.60
CA LYS A 133 16.16 -1.61 16.60
C LYS A 133 16.49 -3.06 16.23
N GLU A 134 16.90 -3.84 17.23
CA GLU A 134 17.07 -5.30 17.11
C GLU A 134 15.72 -6.02 16.89
N ASP A 135 14.65 -5.53 17.53
CA ASP A 135 13.30 -6.02 17.29
C ASP A 135 12.75 -5.52 15.95
N ASP A 136 12.66 -6.43 14.98
CA ASP A 136 12.17 -6.17 13.63
C ASP A 136 10.65 -6.00 13.52
N THR A 137 9.88 -6.11 14.60
CA THR A 137 8.41 -6.06 14.54
C THR A 137 7.87 -4.80 13.85
N GLN A 138 8.42 -3.62 14.18
CA GLN A 138 8.01 -2.36 13.56
C GLN A 138 8.45 -2.28 12.09
N PHE A 139 9.65 -2.76 11.77
CA PHE A 139 10.16 -2.79 10.41
C PHE A 139 9.33 -3.73 9.54
N PHE A 140 9.04 -4.93 10.03
CA PHE A 140 8.16 -5.90 9.38
C PHE A 140 6.76 -5.33 9.13
N ALA A 141 6.14 -4.69 10.13
CA ALA A 141 4.84 -4.04 9.97
C ALA A 141 4.90 -2.92 8.91
N GLY A 142 5.93 -2.08 8.94
CA GLY A 142 6.13 -0.99 7.98
C GLY A 142 6.26 -1.49 6.53
N ILE A 143 7.02 -2.56 6.29
CA ILE A 143 7.14 -3.17 4.96
C ILE A 143 5.77 -3.63 4.44
N ASN A 144 5.01 -4.34 5.27
CA ASN A 144 3.70 -4.88 4.90
C ASN A 144 2.59 -3.82 4.85
N GLU A 145 2.83 -2.61 5.36
CA GLU A 145 1.91 -1.47 5.26
C GLU A 145 2.29 -0.49 4.15
N SER A 146 3.38 -0.74 3.41
CA SER A 146 3.70 0.06 2.23
C SER A 146 2.69 -0.20 1.10
N ALA A 147 2.38 0.86 0.34
CA ALA A 147 1.35 0.80 -0.69
C ALA A 147 1.66 -0.23 -1.79
N LEU A 148 2.93 -0.28 -2.24
CA LEU A 148 3.40 -1.22 -3.25
C LEU A 148 3.28 -2.68 -2.78
N ILE A 149 3.77 -2.99 -1.57
CA ILE A 149 3.73 -4.35 -1.01
C ILE A 149 2.29 -4.79 -0.76
N LYS A 150 1.43 -3.92 -0.22
CA LYS A 150 0.00 -4.21 -0.06
C LYS A 150 -0.66 -4.46 -1.41
N CYS A 151 -0.33 -3.69 -2.44
CA CYS A 151 -0.91 -3.88 -3.75
C CYS A 151 -0.47 -5.22 -4.38
N LEU A 152 0.83 -5.55 -4.36
CA LEU A 152 1.36 -6.78 -4.96
C LEU A 152 0.97 -8.04 -4.18
N PHE A 153 1.23 -8.05 -2.88
CA PHE A 153 1.22 -9.26 -2.05
C PHE A 153 0.10 -9.25 -1.01
N GLY A 154 -0.18 -8.10 -0.40
CA GLY A 154 -1.08 -7.99 0.77
C GLY A 154 -2.54 -7.67 0.47
N ASN A 155 -2.97 -7.71 -0.79
CA ASN A 155 -4.33 -7.31 -1.20
C ASN A 155 -5.36 -8.41 -0.86
N PRO A 156 -6.67 -8.11 -0.79
CA PRO A 156 -7.68 -9.06 -0.30
C PRO A 156 -7.91 -10.31 -1.18
N TYR A 157 -7.38 -10.36 -2.40
CA TYR A 157 -7.37 -11.61 -3.17
C TYR A 157 -6.43 -12.65 -2.53
N PHE A 158 -5.31 -12.19 -1.97
CA PHE A 158 -4.33 -13.04 -1.30
C PHE A 158 -4.54 -13.11 0.21
N LYS A 159 -4.92 -11.98 0.81
CA LYS A 159 -5.00 -11.80 2.27
C LYS A 159 -6.38 -11.32 2.69
N ASN A 160 -7.28 -12.27 2.89
CA ASN A 160 -8.58 -12.06 3.50
C ASN A 160 -8.75 -12.94 4.74
N GLU A 161 -9.74 -12.59 5.55
CA GLU A 161 -10.09 -13.25 6.80
C GLU A 161 -11.54 -13.75 6.72
N GLU A 162 -11.84 -14.84 7.43
CA GLU A 162 -13.21 -15.26 7.67
C GLU A 162 -13.83 -14.36 8.74
N PHE A 163 -14.73 -13.47 8.33
CA PHE A 163 -15.51 -12.65 9.26
C PHE A 163 -16.67 -13.45 9.87
N SER A 164 -17.23 -14.37 9.08
CA SER A 164 -18.21 -15.37 9.51
C SER A 164 -18.07 -16.63 8.65
N ARG A 165 -18.92 -17.65 8.88
CA ARG A 165 -18.95 -18.87 8.05
C ARG A 165 -19.29 -18.61 6.58
N ALA A 166 -19.91 -17.46 6.27
CA ALA A 166 -20.38 -17.12 4.93
C ALA A 166 -19.78 -15.81 4.40
N GLU A 167 -19.13 -15.01 5.23
CA GLU A 167 -18.55 -13.72 4.87
C GLU A 167 -17.04 -13.70 5.08
N LYS A 168 -16.35 -13.25 4.03
CA LYS A 168 -14.93 -12.90 4.08
C LYS A 168 -14.79 -11.39 4.16
N GLY A 169 -13.69 -10.94 4.73
CA GLY A 169 -13.38 -9.53 4.83
C GLY A 169 -11.89 -9.29 5.08
N PHE A 170 -11.55 -8.03 5.32
CA PHE A 170 -10.23 -7.62 5.75
C PHE A 170 -10.34 -6.31 6.54
N TYR A 171 -9.28 -5.94 7.25
CA TYR A 171 -9.18 -4.65 7.91
C TYR A 171 -8.39 -3.67 7.05
N LEU A 172 -9.06 -2.62 6.59
CA LEU A 172 -8.43 -1.53 5.86
C LEU A 172 -7.78 -0.56 6.86
N ASN A 173 -6.45 -0.59 6.92
CA ASN A 173 -5.63 0.26 7.79
C ASN A 173 -4.97 1.41 6.99
N GLY A 174 -4.74 2.54 7.65
CA GLY A 174 -4.00 3.68 7.07
C GLY A 174 -4.75 4.48 5.99
N PHE A 175 -6.00 4.11 5.69
CA PHE A 175 -6.84 4.89 4.78
C PHE A 175 -7.32 6.20 5.45
N ILE A 176 -7.72 6.13 6.73
CA ILE A 176 -8.09 7.28 7.57
C ILE A 176 -7.26 7.21 8.86
N ASN A 177 -6.19 7.99 8.94
CA ASN A 177 -5.32 8.08 10.11
C ASN A 177 -5.07 6.69 10.76
N ASN A 178 -5.37 6.53 12.05
CA ASN A 178 -5.17 5.28 12.79
C ASN A 178 -6.41 4.38 12.82
N LEU A 179 -7.40 4.64 11.96
CA LEU A 179 -8.64 3.88 11.94
C LEU A 179 -8.44 2.56 11.19
N SER A 180 -8.77 1.46 11.86
CA SER A 180 -8.92 0.14 11.25
C SER A 180 -10.37 -0.06 10.85
N ILE A 181 -10.64 -0.15 9.55
CA ILE A 181 -12.00 -0.23 9.00
C ILE A 181 -12.27 -1.68 8.57
N PRO A 182 -13.20 -2.41 9.19
CA PRO A 182 -13.57 -3.74 8.73
C PRO A 182 -14.35 -3.61 7.41
N VAL A 183 -13.88 -4.30 6.37
CA VAL A 183 -14.48 -4.32 5.04
C VAL A 183 -14.83 -5.76 4.71
N LYS A 184 -16.12 -6.01 4.46
CA LYS A 184 -16.57 -7.30 3.94
C LYS A 184 -16.54 -7.29 2.42
N ILE A 185 -16.23 -8.43 1.83
CA ILE A 185 -15.93 -8.51 0.40
C ILE A 185 -16.82 -9.51 -0.34
N LYS A 186 -17.12 -9.20 -1.59
CA LYS A 186 -17.71 -10.10 -2.58
C LYS A 186 -16.73 -10.26 -3.72
N GLU A 187 -16.44 -11.51 -4.08
CA GLU A 187 -15.48 -11.87 -5.13
C GLU A 187 -16.21 -12.40 -6.36
N LYS A 188 -15.78 -11.95 -7.53
CA LYS A 188 -16.22 -12.43 -8.84
C LYS A 188 -15.00 -12.80 -9.67
N ILE A 189 -14.97 -14.05 -10.18
CA ILE A 189 -13.86 -14.56 -11.01
C ILE A 189 -14.40 -14.98 -12.37
N GLU A 190 -13.92 -14.33 -13.43
CA GLU A 190 -14.30 -14.63 -14.81
C GLU A 190 -13.07 -14.56 -15.74
N ASN A 191 -12.75 -15.67 -16.42
CA ASN A 191 -11.68 -15.75 -17.42
C ASN A 191 -10.32 -15.20 -16.97
N GLY A 192 -9.94 -15.44 -15.71
CA GLY A 192 -8.67 -14.96 -15.14
C GLY A 192 -8.67 -13.49 -14.71
N ASN A 193 -9.81 -12.80 -14.84
CA ASN A 193 -10.07 -11.52 -14.18
C ASN A 193 -10.74 -11.80 -12.84
N ILE A 194 -10.26 -11.13 -11.80
CA ILE A 194 -10.82 -11.15 -10.45
C ILE A 194 -11.26 -9.74 -10.13
N GLU A 195 -12.51 -9.62 -9.70
CA GLU A 195 -13.09 -8.39 -9.19
C GLU A 195 -13.51 -8.63 -7.73
N ILE A 196 -13.05 -7.78 -6.83
CA ILE A 196 -13.45 -7.80 -5.42
C ILE A 196 -14.06 -6.45 -5.10
N ILE A 197 -15.32 -6.47 -4.68
CA ILE A 197 -16.03 -5.27 -4.21
C ILE A 197 -16.15 -5.36 -2.69
N GLY A 198 -15.80 -4.28 -2.01
CA GLY A 198 -15.85 -4.18 -0.56
C GLY A 198 -16.83 -3.12 -0.06
N GLU A 199 -17.52 -3.44 1.03
CA GLU A 199 -18.37 -2.53 1.80
C GLU A 199 -17.96 -2.55 3.27
N ILE A 200 -18.16 -1.45 4.00
CA ILE A 200 -17.85 -1.40 5.43
C ILE A 200 -18.78 -2.36 6.16
N ASP A 201 -18.21 -3.20 7.01
CA ASP A 201 -18.95 -4.05 7.91
C ASP A 201 -19.43 -3.22 9.12
N GLU A 202 -20.59 -2.56 8.95
CA GLU A 202 -21.22 -1.73 9.97
C GLU A 202 -21.63 -2.51 11.23
N GLU A 203 -21.79 -3.84 11.14
CA GLU A 203 -22.12 -4.68 12.30
C GLU A 203 -20.89 -4.85 13.20
N LYS A 204 -19.70 -5.01 12.61
CA LYS A 204 -18.45 -5.10 13.36
C LYS A 204 -18.00 -3.77 13.98
N ILE A 205 -18.05 -2.67 13.22
CA ILE A 205 -17.55 -1.37 13.71
C ILE A 205 -18.61 -0.54 14.42
N GLY A 206 -19.89 -0.83 14.21
CA GLY A 206 -21.00 0.02 14.60
C GLY A 206 -21.12 1.26 13.72
N LYS A 207 -22.24 1.42 13.01
CA LYS A 207 -22.46 2.59 12.13
C LYS A 207 -22.27 3.93 12.85
N LEU A 208 -22.85 4.07 14.05
CA LEU A 208 -22.77 5.32 14.83
C LEU A 208 -21.35 5.57 15.33
N ASP A 209 -20.65 4.53 15.76
CA ASP A 209 -19.27 4.62 16.24
C ASP A 209 -18.33 5.00 15.09
N PHE A 210 -18.51 4.43 13.90
CA PHE A 210 -17.74 4.81 12.72
C PHE A 210 -17.99 6.28 12.35
N ILE A 211 -19.24 6.75 12.37
CA ILE A 211 -19.56 8.17 12.14
C ILE A 211 -18.87 9.05 13.19
N GLN A 212 -18.91 8.70 14.47
CA GLN A 212 -18.25 9.46 15.53
C GLN A 212 -16.73 9.54 15.32
N LYS A 213 -16.10 8.42 14.95
CA LYS A 213 -14.66 8.38 14.62
C LYS A 213 -14.32 9.26 13.43
N ILE A 214 -15.15 9.30 12.38
CA ILE A 214 -14.94 10.22 11.25
C ILE A 214 -15.12 11.68 11.71
N LYS A 215 -16.12 11.97 12.55
CA LYS A 215 -16.35 13.33 13.06
C LYS A 215 -15.16 13.87 13.84
N SER A 216 -14.54 13.06 14.69
CA SER A 216 -13.36 13.48 15.45
C SER A 216 -12.18 13.82 14.56
N GLU A 217 -12.06 13.17 13.39
CA GLU A 217 -10.93 13.39 12.47
C GLU A 217 -11.14 14.60 11.54
N TYR A 218 -12.38 14.88 11.13
CA TYR A 218 -12.66 15.87 10.07
C TYR A 218 -13.55 17.04 10.52
N ASP A 219 -13.83 17.15 11.82
CA ASP A 219 -14.63 18.21 12.47
C ASP A 219 -15.87 18.60 11.63
N SER A 220 -16.78 17.64 11.47
CA SER A 220 -17.93 17.79 10.57
C SER A 220 -19.25 17.35 11.16
N ASP A 221 -20.33 17.98 10.71
CA ASP A 221 -21.73 17.57 10.91
C ASP A 221 -22.09 16.31 10.10
N VAL A 222 -21.24 15.28 10.15
CA VAL A 222 -21.43 14.03 9.41
C VAL A 222 -22.71 13.35 9.90
N LYS A 223 -23.69 13.23 9.02
CA LYS A 223 -24.89 12.41 9.27
C LYS A 223 -24.86 11.09 8.51
N ASN A 224 -24.12 11.06 7.40
CA ASN A 224 -24.03 9.95 6.48
C ASN A 224 -22.66 9.93 5.78
N TYR A 225 -22.34 8.77 5.21
CA TYR A 225 -21.16 8.56 4.38
C TYR A 225 -21.50 7.57 3.26
N GLU A 226 -20.71 7.62 2.18
CA GLU A 226 -20.71 6.60 1.13
C GLU A 226 -19.30 6.03 1.03
N PHE A 227 -19.18 4.70 1.14
CA PHE A 227 -17.90 4.01 1.00
C PHE A 227 -17.95 3.05 -0.19
N SER A 228 -16.84 2.97 -0.93
CA SER A 228 -16.64 1.95 -1.96
C SER A 228 -15.19 1.47 -1.96
N TYR A 229 -15.01 0.16 -2.00
CA TYR A 229 -13.74 -0.49 -2.28
C TYR A 229 -13.89 -1.35 -3.53
N LEU A 230 -12.93 -1.25 -4.46
CA LEU A 230 -12.86 -2.06 -5.66
C LEU A 230 -11.43 -2.53 -5.86
N LEU A 231 -11.23 -3.83 -6.01
CA LEU A 231 -9.99 -4.42 -6.51
C LEU A 231 -10.27 -5.15 -7.83
N ASN A 232 -9.50 -4.82 -8.85
CA ASN A 232 -9.47 -5.51 -10.13
C ASN A 232 -8.10 -6.13 -10.34
N LEU A 233 -8.03 -7.46 -10.47
CA LEU A 233 -6.81 -8.19 -10.77
C LEU A 233 -6.99 -8.92 -12.10
N LYS A 234 -6.07 -8.71 -13.03
CA LYS A 234 -6.06 -9.37 -14.33
C LYS A 234 -4.83 -10.24 -14.48
N LYS A 235 -5.05 -11.50 -14.84
CA LYS A 235 -3.98 -12.44 -15.20
C LYS A 235 -3.86 -12.59 -16.71
N GLU A 236 -2.64 -12.80 -17.19
CA GLU A 236 -2.31 -13.22 -18.55
C GLU A 236 -1.24 -14.32 -18.45
N ASN A 237 -1.41 -15.43 -19.17
CA ASN A 237 -0.51 -16.58 -19.09
C ASN A 237 -0.21 -17.04 -17.64
N LYS A 238 -1.25 -17.04 -16.79
CA LYS A 238 -1.21 -17.34 -15.34
C LYS A 238 -0.42 -16.35 -14.48
N LYS A 239 0.20 -15.32 -15.05
CA LYS A 239 0.89 -14.24 -14.33
C LYS A 239 -0.02 -13.04 -14.14
N ILE A 240 0.17 -12.31 -13.04
CA ILE A 240 -0.56 -11.09 -12.71
C ILE A 240 -0.04 -9.98 -13.62
N LYS A 241 -0.87 -9.54 -14.55
CA LYS A 241 -0.55 -8.47 -15.49
C LYS A 241 -0.90 -7.10 -14.93
N ARG A 242 -2.00 -7.01 -14.19
CA ARG A 242 -2.51 -5.76 -13.65
C ARG A 242 -3.23 -5.98 -12.33
N ILE A 243 -3.02 -5.08 -11.38
CA ILE A 243 -3.79 -4.94 -10.14
C ILE A 243 -4.21 -3.48 -10.04
N GLU A 244 -5.48 -3.23 -9.77
CA GLU A 244 -5.98 -1.89 -9.49
C GLU A 244 -6.84 -1.93 -8.26
N ILE A 245 -6.55 -1.06 -7.29
CA ILE A 245 -7.30 -0.90 -6.06
C ILE A 245 -7.79 0.53 -6.01
N PHE A 246 -9.09 0.70 -5.86
CA PHE A 246 -9.76 1.98 -5.68
C PHE A 246 -10.51 1.97 -4.36
N ILE A 247 -10.26 2.99 -3.56
CA ILE A 247 -10.95 3.22 -2.29
C ILE A 247 -11.49 4.64 -2.34
N ASN A 248 -12.78 4.80 -2.04
CA ASN A 248 -13.40 6.10 -1.95
C ASN A 248 -14.31 6.16 -0.72
N LEU A 249 -14.21 7.25 0.02
CA LEU A 249 -15.11 7.61 1.11
C LEU A 249 -15.58 9.04 0.92
N LYS A 250 -16.89 9.21 0.70
CA LYS A 250 -17.55 10.50 0.75
C LYS A 250 -18.20 10.70 2.11
N ILE A 251 -17.99 11.86 2.70
CA ILE A 251 -18.51 12.20 4.02
C ILE A 251 -19.51 13.34 3.83
N GLY A 252 -20.79 12.99 3.89
CA GLY A 252 -21.90 13.85 3.47
C GLY A 252 -21.67 14.49 2.10
N ASN A 253 -22.00 15.78 1.99
CA ASN A 253 -21.82 16.56 0.77
C ASN A 253 -20.54 17.40 0.76
N ARG A 254 -19.64 17.21 1.73
CA ARG A 254 -18.49 18.10 1.94
C ARG A 254 -17.16 17.46 1.58
N TYR A 255 -16.81 16.35 2.23
CA TYR A 255 -15.47 15.77 2.07
C TYR A 255 -15.48 14.52 1.21
N GLU A 256 -14.37 14.31 0.50
CA GLU A 256 -14.07 13.07 -0.23
C GLU A 256 -12.62 12.69 0.03
N ILE A 257 -12.40 11.46 0.48
CA ILE A 257 -11.09 10.84 0.64
C ILE A 257 -11.02 9.71 -0.37
N PHE A 258 -9.96 9.67 -1.17
CA PHE A 258 -9.78 8.60 -2.13
C PHE A 258 -8.34 8.14 -2.17
N GLU A 259 -8.16 6.87 -2.51
CA GLU A 259 -6.87 6.24 -2.73
C GLU A 259 -6.98 5.30 -3.94
N MET A 260 -6.02 5.41 -4.85
CA MET A 260 -5.87 4.54 -6.00
C MET A 260 -4.47 3.96 -5.98
N ASN A 261 -4.36 2.64 -6.03
CA ASN A 261 -3.11 1.93 -6.24
C ASN A 261 -3.24 1.12 -7.53
N LYS A 262 -2.26 1.24 -8.41
CA LYS A 262 -2.28 0.55 -9.69
C LYS A 262 -0.90 -0.01 -9.99
N ILE A 263 -0.88 -1.28 -10.36
CA ILE A 263 0.27 -1.99 -10.87
C ILE A 263 -0.11 -2.57 -12.21
N GLY A 264 0.70 -2.36 -13.24
CA GLY A 264 0.45 -2.97 -14.55
C GLY A 264 1.35 -2.43 -15.64
N ASP A 265 1.09 -2.86 -16.87
CA ASP A 265 2.08 -2.75 -17.95
C ASP A 265 2.64 -1.34 -18.20
N VAL A 266 3.96 -1.35 -18.36
CA VAL A 266 4.70 -0.42 -19.22
C VAL A 266 4.35 -0.82 -20.65
N VAL A 267 3.30 -0.20 -21.23
CA VAL A 267 3.19 -0.18 -22.71
C VAL A 267 4.37 0.62 -23.26
#